data_AF-A0A453BBR8-F1
#
_entry.id   AF-A0A453BBR8-F1
#
_cell.length_a   1.000
_cell.length_b   1.000
_cell.length_c   1.000
_cell.angle_alpha   90.00
_cell.angle_beta   90.00
_cell.angle_gamma   90.00
#
_symmetry.space_group_name_H-M   'P 1'
#
loop_
_entity.id
_entity.type
_entity.pdbx_description
1 polymer ?
#
loop_
_entity_poly.entity_id
_entity_poly.type
_entity_poly.pdbx_seq_one_letter_code
_entity_poly.pdbx_strand_id
1 'polypeptide(L)' 'EAARRHTAHLDGLDWDVILVRDKEFRARSTPSGKIILHTGCFDLLKTDEEIASIIAHEVKSVNL' A
#
# COMPACT_ATOMS: atom_id res chain seq x y z
N GLU A 1 18.72 11.84 21.58
CA GLU A 1 18.12 12.32 20.32
C GLU A 1 17.35 11.15 19.71
N ALA A 2 16.03 11.23 19.56
CA ALA A 2 15.25 10.12 19.03
C ALA A 2 15.49 10.01 17.51
N ALA A 3 15.82 8.81 17.02
CA ALA A 3 16.08 8.57 15.61
C ALA A 3 14.92 9.06 14.72
N ARG A 4 15.23 9.82 13.67
CA ARG A 4 14.24 10.32 12.71
C ARG A 4 13.51 9.14 12.08
N ARG A 5 12.20 9.02 12.30
CA ARG A 5 11.37 7.98 11.68
C ARG A 5 11.35 8.20 10.16
N HIS A 6 11.78 7.21 9.39
CA HIS A 6 11.73 7.27 7.91
C HIS A 6 10.28 7.34 7.39
N THR A 7 9.31 6.97 8.23
CA THR A 7 7.87 6.99 7.95
C THR A 7 7.18 8.28 8.38
N ALA A 8 7.89 9.31 8.86
CA ALA A 8 7.27 10.57 9.30
C ALA A 8 6.46 11.27 8.18
N HIS A 9 6.77 11.00 6.92
CA HIS A 9 6.02 11.49 5.77
C HIS A 9 4.62 10.85 5.62
N LEU A 10 4.32 9.82 6.41
CA LEU A 10 3.01 9.15 6.46
C LEU A 10 2.11 9.69 7.57
N ASP A 11 2.66 10.50 8.48
CA ASP A 11 1.91 11.04 9.61
C ASP A 11 0.81 11.99 9.10
N GLY A 12 -0.44 11.75 9.52
CA GLY A 12 -1.59 12.57 9.14
C GLY A 12 -2.24 12.23 7.79
N LEU A 13 -1.73 11.22 7.05
CA LEU A 13 -2.41 10.70 5.87
C LEU A 13 -3.65 9.87 6.26
N ASP A 14 -4.79 10.16 5.64
CA ASP A 14 -6.02 9.36 5.74
C ASP A 14 -6.04 8.29 4.64
N TRP A 15 -5.32 7.18 4.87
CA TRP A 15 -5.23 6.07 3.93
C TRP A 15 -5.84 4.79 4.51
N ASP A 16 -6.56 4.08 3.65
CA ASP A 16 -7.10 2.73 3.92
C ASP A 16 -6.62 1.77 2.84
N VAL A 17 -6.44 0.50 3.22
CA VAL A 17 -6.26 -0.59 2.26
C VAL A 17 -7.59 -1.26 1.99
N ILE A 18 -8.08 -1.15 0.76
CA ILE A 18 -9.31 -1.77 0.28
C ILE A 18 -8.94 -3.05 -0.46
N LEU A 19 -9.38 -4.20 0.08
CA LEU A 19 -9.22 -5.49 -0.57
C LEU A 19 -10.39 -5.76 -1.52
N VAL A 20 -10.09 -5.90 -2.80
CA VAL A 20 -11.05 -6.21 -3.86
C VAL A 20 -10.94 -7.68 -4.23
N ARG A 21 -12.07 -8.39 -4.21
CA ARG A 21 -12.15 -9.79 -4.67
C ARG A 21 -12.13 -9.84 -6.19
N ASP A 22 -10.92 -9.91 -6.73
CA ASP A 22 -10.63 -10.02 -8.17
C ASP A 22 -9.36 -10.87 -8.34
N LYS A 23 -9.27 -11.63 -9.44
CA LYS A 23 -8.14 -12.51 -9.78
C LYS A 23 -7.02 -11.79 -10.53
N GLU A 24 -7.21 -10.55 -10.93
CA GLU A 24 -6.14 -9.76 -11.52
C GLU A 24 -5.01 -9.47 -10.52
N PHE A 25 -3.75 -9.57 -10.97
CA PHE A 25 -2.60 -9.10 -10.21
C PHE A 25 -2.52 -7.57 -10.31
N ARG A 26 -3.11 -6.86 -9.34
CA ARG A 26 -3.20 -5.40 -9.35
C ARG A 26 -3.19 -4.81 -7.94
N ALA A 27 -2.38 -3.78 -7.77
CA ALA A 27 -2.47 -2.82 -6.69
C ALA A 27 -2.41 -1.40 -7.28
N ARG A 28 -3.07 -0.42 -6.64
CA ARG A 28 -2.97 0.98 -7.03
C ARG A 28 -3.34 1.93 -5.91
N SER A 29 -2.77 3.13 -5.89
CA SER A 29 -3.31 4.26 -5.13
C SER A 29 -4.47 4.97 -5.84
N THR A 30 -5.31 5.64 -5.06
CA THR A 30 -6.35 6.57 -5.53
C THR A 30 -5.97 8.03 -5.19
N PRO A 31 -6.50 9.02 -5.92
CA PRO A 31 -6.32 10.43 -5.56
C PRO A 31 -6.84 10.80 -4.16
N SER A 32 -7.73 9.99 -3.59
CA SER A 32 -8.26 10.16 -2.23
C SER A 32 -7.38 9.53 -1.15
N GLY A 33 -6.18 9.06 -1.47
CA GLY A 33 -5.24 8.47 -0.51
C GLY A 33 -5.53 7.01 -0.14
N LYS A 34 -6.51 6.36 -0.79
CA LYS A 34 -6.81 4.94 -0.54
C LYS A 34 -5.98 4.04 -1.44
N ILE A 35 -5.69 2.83 -0.96
CA ILE A 35 -4.93 1.82 -1.69
C ILE A 35 -5.86 0.67 -2.01
N ILE A 36 -5.98 0.36 -3.30
CA ILE A 36 -6.77 -0.76 -3.79
C ILE A 36 -5.83 -1.94 -4.02
N LEU A 37 -6.11 -3.08 -3.41
CA LEU A 37 -5.37 -4.33 -3.56
C LEU A 37 -6.31 -5.43 -4.06
N HIS A 38 -5.97 -6.11 -5.14
CA HIS A 38 -6.77 -7.21 -5.68
C HIS A 38 -6.30 -8.55 -5.08
N THR A 39 -7.23 -9.47 -4.80
CA THR A 39 -6.90 -10.80 -4.24
C THR A 39 -6.00 -11.66 -5.14
N GLY A 40 -5.93 -11.37 -6.44
CA GLY A 40 -5.02 -12.02 -7.39
C GLY A 40 -3.54 -11.80 -7.05
N CYS A 41 -3.20 -10.75 -6.29
CA CYS A 41 -1.84 -10.56 -5.78
C CYS A 41 -1.37 -11.72 -4.89
N PHE A 42 -2.28 -12.36 -4.13
CA PHE A 42 -1.94 -13.47 -3.22
C PHE A 42 -1.66 -14.79 -3.94
N ASP A 43 -1.98 -14.89 -5.24
CA ASP A 43 -1.61 -16.06 -6.04
C ASP A 43 -0.08 -16.08 -6.29
N LEU A 44 0.61 -14.94 -6.21
CA LEU A 44 2.06 -14.79 -6.38
C LEU A 44 2.81 -14.36 -5.10
N LEU A 45 2.27 -13.41 -4.33
CA LEU A 45 2.89 -12.89 -3.11
C LEU A 45 2.47 -13.78 -1.93
N LYS A 46 3.43 -14.43 -1.30
CA LYS A 46 3.20 -15.45 -0.26
C LYS A 46 3.60 -15.00 1.13
N THR A 47 4.39 -13.93 1.24
CA THR A 47 4.85 -13.42 2.52
C THR A 47 4.33 -12.01 2.80
N ASP A 48 4.27 -11.68 4.09
CA ASP A 48 3.87 -10.36 4.55
C ASP A 48 4.83 -9.28 4.04
N GLU A 49 6.12 -9.60 3.89
CA GLU A 49 7.14 -8.69 3.35
C GLU A 49 6.88 -8.35 1.88
N GLU A 50 6.48 -9.34 1.06
CA GLU A 50 6.15 -9.14 -0.35
C GLU A 50 4.89 -8.27 -0.49
N ILE A 51 3.87 -8.53 0.31
CA ILE A 51 2.62 -7.74 0.34
C ILE A 51 2.92 -6.32 0.82
N ALA A 52 3.67 -6.17 1.89
CA ALA A 52 4.08 -4.87 2.44
C ALA A 52 4.89 -4.05 1.43
N SER A 53 5.76 -4.71 0.64
CA SER A 53 6.53 -4.03 -0.41
C SER A 53 5.64 -3.43 -1.50
N ILE A 54 4.57 -4.13 -1.92
CA ILE A 54 3.61 -3.58 -2.90
C ILE A 54 2.82 -2.42 -2.28
N ILE A 55 2.32 -2.58 -1.05
CA ILE A 55 1.58 -1.50 -0.37
C ILE A 55 2.49 -0.26 -0.24
N ALA A 56 3.75 -0.42 0.16
CA ALA A 56 4.70 0.67 0.27
C ALA A 56 4.99 1.37 -1.07
N HIS A 57 5.04 0.62 -2.17
CA HIS A 57 5.16 1.19 -3.52
C HIS A 57 3.96 2.09 -3.86
N GLU A 58 2.74 1.67 -3.52
CA GLU A 58 1.52 2.43 -3.80
C GLU A 58 1.34 3.64 -2.88
N VAL A 59 1.72 3.53 -1.60
CA VAL A 59 1.74 4.66 -0.66
C VAL A 59 2.62 5.80 -1.22
N LYS A 60 3.79 5.47 -1.78
CA LYS A 60 4.72 6.45 -2.35
C LYS A 60 4.12 7.23 -3.54
N SER A 61 3.14 6.64 -4.23
CA SER A 61 2.45 7.26 -5.36
C SER A 61 1.32 8.21 -4.95
N VAL A 62 0.97 8.26 -3.65
CA VAL A 62 0.10 9.31 -3.10
C VAL A 62 0.93 10.58 -2.91
N ASN A 63 1.12 11.33 -4.00
CA ASN A 63 1.63 12.70 -3.91
C ASN A 63 0.58 13.56 -3.18
N LEU A 64 1.00 14.23 -2.10
CA LEU A 64 0.48 15.55 -1.75
C LEU A 64 0.82 16.54 -2.89
#